data_AF-A0A3R6HU71-F1
#
_entry.id   AF-A0A3R6HU71-F1
#
_cell.length_a   1.000
_cell.length_b   1.000
_cell.length_c   1.000
_cell.angle_alpha   90.00
_cell.angle_beta   90.00
_cell.angle_gamma   90.00
#
_symmetry.space_group_name_H-M   'P 1'
#
loop_
_entity.id
_entity.type
_entity.pdbx_description
1 polymer ?
#
loop_
_entity_poly.entity_id
_entity_poly.type
_entity_poly.pdbx_seq_one_letter_code
_entity_poly.pdbx_strand_id
1 'polypeptide(L)'
;MYEEIIKDNIEYDYLIQDRYLDRDRIEEILALILETVCTKRRTIRIAGDDHPAELVKAKFMKLNSEHIRFVLDCMQENTTKIRNIKQYMKAALFNAPSTIGNYYTSLVSHDMYGGRTIQSARSKGIPDYTCNEGESL
;
A
#
# COMPACT_ATOMS: atom_id res chain seq x y z
N MET A 1 -23.22 9.20 -11.95
CA MET A 1 -23.42 7.77 -11.62
C MET A 1 -22.14 7.09 -11.11
N TYR A 2 -21.17 6.67 -11.92
CA TYR A 2 -19.98 5.97 -11.37
C TYR A 2 -19.14 6.83 -10.42
N GLU A 3 -19.00 8.13 -10.71
CA GLU A 3 -18.28 9.07 -9.85
C GLU A 3 -18.86 9.17 -8.45
N GLU A 4 -20.19 9.31 -8.32
CA GLU A 4 -20.85 9.41 -7.02
C GLU A 4 -20.69 8.12 -6.22
N ILE A 5 -20.85 6.97 -6.86
CA ILE A 5 -20.67 5.66 -6.21
C ILE A 5 -19.22 5.51 -5.72
N ILE A 6 -18.23 5.88 -6.54
CA ILE A 6 -16.83 5.78 -6.15
C ILE A 6 -16.53 6.77 -5.02
N LYS A 7 -17.03 8.01 -5.09
CA LYS A 7 -16.87 9.02 -4.03
C LYS A 7 -17.46 8.54 -2.70
N ASP A 8 -18.62 7.91 -2.73
CA ASP A 8 -19.26 7.33 -1.56
C ASP A 8 -18.42 6.18 -0.99
N ASN A 9 -18.02 5.22 -1.84
CA ASN A 9 -17.20 4.07 -1.42
C ASN A 9 -15.88 4.50 -0.76
N ILE A 10 -15.19 5.50 -1.32
CA ILE A 10 -13.91 6.00 -0.77
C ILE A 10 -14.08 7.04 0.34
N GLU A 11 -15.31 7.37 0.72
CA GLU A 11 -15.61 8.40 1.72
C GLU A 11 -14.94 9.74 1.38
N TYR A 12 -15.05 10.16 0.12
CA TYR A 12 -14.32 11.30 -0.45
C TYR A 12 -14.43 12.57 0.41
N ASP A 13 -15.65 12.89 0.87
CA ASP A 13 -15.91 14.09 1.66
C ASP A 13 -15.14 14.09 3.00
N TYR A 14 -14.89 12.92 3.57
CA TYR A 14 -14.09 12.78 4.79
C TYR A 14 -12.59 12.87 4.50
N LEU A 15 -12.14 12.30 3.38
CA LEU A 15 -10.73 12.37 2.98
C LEU A 15 -10.27 13.81 2.71
N ILE A 16 -11.09 14.63 2.04
CA ILE A 16 -10.72 16.03 1.72
C ILE A 16 -10.78 16.98 2.93
N GLN A 17 -11.42 16.57 4.03
CA GLN A 17 -11.45 17.34 5.28
C GLN A 17 -10.18 17.12 6.12
N ASP A 18 -9.45 16.03 5.87
CA ASP A 18 -8.22 15.69 6.58
C ASP A 18 -7.08 16.60 6.12
N ARG A 19 -6.65 17.52 7.00
CA ARG A 19 -5.62 18.52 6.70
C ARG A 19 -4.23 17.92 6.45
N TYR A 20 -4.01 16.66 6.79
CA TYR A 20 -2.76 15.96 6.57
C TYR A 20 -2.71 15.27 5.20
N LEU A 21 -3.86 15.14 4.53
CA LEU A 21 -3.95 14.56 3.20
C LEU A 21 -3.92 15.64 2.13
N ASP A 22 -3.16 15.38 1.08
CA ASP A 22 -3.11 16.24 -0.08
C ASP A 22 -4.34 16.00 -0.96
N ARG A 23 -5.18 17.03 -1.06
CA ARG A 23 -6.41 17.00 -1.84
C ARG A 23 -6.15 16.73 -3.32
N ASP A 24 -5.10 17.29 -3.90
CA ASP A 24 -4.81 17.12 -5.32
C ASP A 24 -4.46 15.65 -5.62
N ARG A 25 -3.78 14.98 -4.68
CA ARG A 25 -3.48 13.55 -4.77
C ARG A 25 -4.73 12.67 -4.63
N ILE A 26 -5.67 13.06 -3.76
CA ILE A 26 -6.96 12.36 -3.64
C ILE A 26 -7.76 12.49 -4.94
N GLU A 27 -7.82 13.69 -5.53
CA GLU A 27 -8.48 13.93 -6.81
C GLU A 27 -7.82 13.13 -7.95
N GLU A 28 -6.49 13.01 -7.97
CA GLU A 28 -5.77 12.18 -8.94
C GLU A 28 -6.14 10.69 -8.80
N ILE A 29 -6.20 10.17 -7.57
CA ILE A 29 -6.59 8.78 -7.32
C ILE A 29 -8.04 8.54 -7.76
N LEU A 30 -8.96 9.43 -7.42
CA LEU A 30 -10.36 9.35 -7.86
C LEU A 30 -10.47 9.30 -9.39
N ALA A 31 -9.77 10.19 -10.09
CA ALA A 31 -9.74 10.21 -11.55
C ALA A 31 -9.19 8.89 -12.12
N LEU A 32 -8.16 8.32 -11.51
CA LEU A 32 -7.57 7.05 -11.95
C LEU A 32 -8.49 5.85 -11.71
N ILE A 33 -9.24 5.83 -10.60
CA ILE A 33 -10.27 4.82 -10.34
C ILE A 33 -11.37 4.92 -11.39
N LEU A 34 -11.86 6.14 -11.67
CA LEU A 34 -12.87 6.39 -12.69
C LEU A 34 -12.41 5.96 -14.08
N GLU A 35 -11.20 6.32 -14.49
CA GLU A 35 -10.61 5.91 -15.77
C GLU A 35 -10.58 4.37 -15.90
N THR A 36 -10.23 3.69 -14.80
CA THR A 36 -10.10 2.23 -14.75
C THR A 36 -11.47 1.55 -14.81
N VAL A 37 -12.46 2.04 -14.04
CA VAL A 37 -13.82 1.47 -14.01
C VAL A 37 -14.57 1.70 -15.32
N CYS A 38 -14.38 2.86 -15.94
CA CYS A 38 -15.07 3.25 -17.18
C CYS A 38 -14.40 2.73 -18.46
N THR A 39 -13.29 1.98 -18.36
CA THR A 39 -12.60 1.49 -19.57
C THR A 39 -13.46 0.52 -20.38
N LYS A 40 -13.34 0.58 -21.72
CA LYS A 40 -13.97 -0.38 -22.65
C LYS A 40 -13.06 -1.54 -23.04
N ARG A 41 -11.80 -1.54 -22.56
CA ARG A 41 -10.83 -2.60 -22.85
C ARG A 41 -11.28 -3.91 -22.19
N ARG A 42 -10.94 -5.04 -22.83
CA ARG A 42 -11.21 -6.38 -22.30
C ARG A 42 -10.20 -6.82 -21.24
N THR A 43 -8.97 -6.32 -21.33
CA THR A 43 -7.88 -6.59 -20.39
C THR A 43 -7.21 -5.30 -19.95
N ILE A 44 -6.63 -5.32 -18.76
CA ILE A 44 -5.85 -4.23 -18.19
C ILE A 44 -4.55 -4.82 -17.65
N ARG A 45 -3.43 -4.23 -18.06
CA ARG A 45 -2.12 -4.60 -17.56
C ARG A 45 -1.85 -3.96 -16.20
N ILE A 46 -1.55 -4.77 -15.20
CA ILE A 46 -1.21 -4.36 -13.83
C ILE A 46 0.10 -5.05 -13.43
N ALA A 47 1.08 -4.28 -12.99
CA ALA A 47 2.38 -4.79 -12.52
C ALA A 47 3.13 -5.75 -13.48
N GLY A 48 2.80 -5.74 -14.78
CA GLY A 48 3.40 -6.62 -15.78
C GLY A 48 2.45 -7.69 -16.32
N ASP A 49 1.39 -8.02 -15.58
CA ASP A 49 0.43 -9.08 -15.92
C ASP A 49 -0.85 -8.51 -16.52
N ASP A 50 -1.46 -9.25 -17.45
CA ASP A 50 -2.74 -8.90 -18.05
C ASP A 50 -3.89 -9.57 -17.26
N HIS A 51 -4.75 -8.72 -16.69
CA HIS A 51 -5.95 -9.17 -15.98
C HIS A 51 -7.22 -8.91 -16.81
N PRO A 52 -8.27 -9.74 -16.68
CA PRO A 52 -9.59 -9.41 -17.21
C PRO A 52 -10.05 -8.07 -16.65
N ALA A 53 -10.54 -7.18 -17.52
CA ALA A 53 -10.96 -5.84 -17.09
C ALA A 53 -12.05 -5.91 -16.02
N GLU A 54 -12.99 -6.85 -16.12
CA GLU A 54 -14.05 -7.05 -15.12
C GLU A 54 -13.51 -7.34 -13.72
N LEU A 55 -12.46 -8.16 -13.61
CA LEU A 55 -11.79 -8.44 -12.33
C LEU A 55 -11.19 -7.17 -11.74
N VAL A 56 -10.48 -6.39 -12.57
CA VAL A 56 -9.87 -5.12 -12.14
C VAL A 56 -10.94 -4.13 -11.71
N LYS A 57 -12.01 -3.97 -12.49
CA LYS A 57 -13.15 -3.12 -12.14
C LYS A 57 -13.78 -3.53 -10.82
N ALA A 58 -14.04 -4.82 -10.61
CA ALA A 58 -14.62 -5.34 -9.39
C ALA A 58 -13.74 -5.05 -8.16
N LYS A 59 -12.41 -5.15 -8.30
CA LYS A 59 -11.47 -4.76 -7.23
C LYS A 59 -11.49 -3.25 -6.97
N PHE A 60 -11.44 -2.44 -8.02
CA PHE A 60 -11.46 -0.98 -7.89
C PHE A 60 -12.76 -0.45 -7.27
N MET A 61 -13.91 -1.08 -7.58
CA MET A 61 -15.20 -0.74 -6.98
C MET A 61 -15.29 -1.09 -5.49
N LYS A 62 -14.37 -1.89 -4.94
CA LYS A 62 -14.32 -2.25 -3.51
C LYS A 62 -13.35 -1.38 -2.71
N LEU A 63 -12.71 -0.40 -3.34
CA LEU A 63 -11.82 0.52 -2.62
C LEU A 63 -12.64 1.40 -1.68
N ASN A 64 -12.05 1.69 -0.53
CA ASN A 64 -12.61 2.53 0.52
C ASN A 64 -11.52 3.49 1.04
N SER A 65 -11.87 4.35 2.00
CA SER A 65 -10.96 5.37 2.55
C SER A 65 -9.65 4.78 3.11
N GLU A 66 -9.69 3.62 3.76
CA GLU A 66 -8.49 2.94 4.28
C GLU A 66 -7.52 2.60 3.15
N HIS A 67 -8.02 2.05 2.04
CA HIS A 67 -7.18 1.75 0.88
C HIS A 67 -6.55 3.00 0.27
N ILE A 68 -7.28 4.13 0.26
CA ILE A 68 -6.75 5.39 -0.27
C ILE A 68 -5.62 5.90 0.63
N ARG A 69 -5.81 5.92 1.95
CA ARG A 69 -4.79 6.30 2.94
C ARG A 69 -3.53 5.44 2.77
N PHE A 70 -3.69 4.12 2.72
CA PHE A 70 -2.58 3.19 2.49
C PHE A 70 -1.78 3.50 1.21
N VAL A 71 -2.45 3.79 0.09
CA VAL A 71 -1.77 4.14 -1.17
C VAL A 71 -1.06 5.49 -1.06
N LEU A 72 -1.64 6.47 -0.36
CA LEU A 72 -1.00 7.76 -0.14
C LEU A 72 0.28 7.62 0.69
N ASP A 73 0.26 6.76 1.73
CA ASP A 73 1.42 6.42 2.57
C ASP A 73 2.51 5.73 1.74
N CYS A 74 2.15 4.69 0.96
CA CYS A 74 3.07 3.97 0.07
C CYS A 74 3.78 4.86 -0.96
N MET A 75 3.17 5.99 -1.31
CA MET A 75 3.75 6.98 -2.22
C MET A 75 4.66 7.97 -1.49
N GLN A 76 4.37 8.29 -0.23
CA GLN A 76 5.18 9.17 0.60
C GLN A 76 6.45 8.47 1.11
N GLU A 77 6.34 7.19 1.48
CA GLU A 77 7.47 6.39 1.96
C GLU A 77 8.42 5.95 0.83
N ASN A 78 7.99 6.04 -0.44
CA ASN A 78 8.81 5.58 -1.55
C ASN A 78 9.99 6.52 -1.79
N THR A 79 11.20 6.03 -1.51
CA THR A 79 12.46 6.76 -1.68
C THR A 79 13.04 6.65 -3.10
N THR A 80 12.46 5.81 -3.95
CA THR A 80 12.92 5.58 -5.32
C THR A 80 12.15 6.42 -6.32
N LYS A 81 12.84 6.96 -7.33
CA LYS A 81 12.21 7.72 -8.39
C LYS A 81 11.25 6.85 -9.22
N ILE A 82 9.96 7.15 -9.13
CA ILE A 82 8.92 6.50 -9.94
C ILE A 82 8.91 7.12 -11.34
N ARG A 83 9.25 6.34 -12.37
CA ARG A 83 9.26 6.80 -13.78
C ARG A 83 7.86 6.90 -14.38
N ASN A 84 6.92 6.06 -13.94
CA ASN A 84 5.55 6.04 -14.41
C ASN A 84 4.59 6.00 -13.21
N ILE A 85 4.22 7.19 -12.74
CA ILE A 85 3.43 7.36 -11.51
C ILE A 85 2.03 6.74 -11.62
N LYS A 86 1.39 6.86 -12.77
CA LYS A 86 0.04 6.31 -13.01
C LYS A 86 0.02 4.79 -12.93
N GLN A 87 0.99 4.11 -13.55
CA GLN A 87 1.04 2.64 -13.48
C GLN A 87 1.36 2.14 -12.07
N TYR A 88 2.24 2.85 -11.37
CA TYR A 88 2.53 2.55 -9.97
C TYR A 88 1.29 2.68 -9.09
N MET A 89 0.60 3.83 -9.13
CA MET A 89 -0.63 4.03 -8.35
C MET A 89 -1.72 3.02 -8.70
N LYS A 90 -1.89 2.70 -9.99
CA LYS A 90 -2.86 1.69 -10.43
C LYS A 90 -2.55 0.31 -9.85
N ALA A 91 -1.27 -0.08 -9.82
CA ALA A 91 -0.85 -1.33 -9.20
C ALA A 91 -1.04 -1.31 -7.67
N ALA A 92 -0.70 -0.20 -7.02
CA ALA A 92 -0.90 -0.03 -5.58
C ALA A 92 -2.38 -0.15 -5.20
N LEU A 93 -3.28 0.55 -5.90
CA LEU A 93 -4.73 0.47 -5.69
C LEU A 93 -5.29 -0.93 -5.96
N PHE A 94 -4.83 -1.61 -7.02
CA PHE A 94 -5.27 -2.97 -7.32
C PHE A 94 -4.89 -3.99 -6.23
N ASN A 95 -3.77 -3.76 -5.56
CA ASN A 95 -3.22 -4.63 -4.53
C ASN A 95 -3.64 -4.21 -3.11
N ALA A 96 -4.07 -2.96 -2.91
CA ALA A 96 -4.37 -2.39 -1.60
C ALA A 96 -5.25 -3.30 -0.71
N PRO A 97 -6.39 -3.86 -1.19
CA PRO A 97 -7.21 -4.73 -0.35
C PRO A 97 -6.53 -6.01 0.12
N SER A 98 -5.49 -6.46 -0.58
CA SER A 98 -4.74 -7.67 -0.24
C SER A 98 -3.49 -7.38 0.60
N THR A 99 -2.99 -6.14 0.62
CA THR A 99 -1.71 -5.79 1.25
C THR A 99 -1.84 -4.89 2.47
N ILE A 100 -2.94 -4.15 2.61
CA ILE A 100 -3.13 -3.14 3.67
C ILE A 100 -3.01 -3.71 5.08
N GLY A 101 -3.56 -4.90 5.35
CA GLY A 101 -3.47 -5.53 6.67
C GLY A 101 -2.03 -5.91 7.04
N ASN A 102 -1.27 -6.44 6.07
CA ASN A 102 0.13 -6.79 6.29
C ASN A 102 0.99 -5.54 6.52
N TYR A 103 0.69 -4.46 5.80
CA TYR A 103 1.39 -3.18 5.93
C TYR A 103 1.25 -2.61 7.35
N TYR A 104 0.02 -2.42 7.84
CA TYR A 104 -0.18 -1.86 9.18
C TYR A 104 0.33 -2.79 10.30
N THR A 105 0.21 -4.11 10.15
CA THR A 105 0.82 -5.07 11.09
C THR A 105 2.35 -4.91 11.15
N SER A 106 2.98 -4.71 9.99
CA SER A 106 4.43 -4.51 9.89
C SER A 106 4.87 -3.17 10.49
N LEU A 107 4.13 -2.09 10.25
CA LEU A 107 4.40 -0.77 10.83
C LEU A 107 4.31 -0.79 12.36
N VAL A 108 3.23 -1.33 12.92
CA VAL A 108 3.08 -1.45 14.39
C VAL A 108 4.22 -2.27 14.99
N SER A 109 4.59 -3.39 14.34
CA SER A 109 5.71 -4.20 14.78
C SER A 109 7.02 -3.40 14.75
N HIS A 110 7.29 -2.70 13.64
CA HIS A 110 8.49 -1.87 13.48
C HIS A 110 8.59 -0.82 14.59
N ASP A 111 7.51 -0.14 14.94
CA ASP A 111 7.52 0.88 15.99
C ASP A 111 7.72 0.27 17.40
N MET A 112 7.09 -0.89 17.66
CA MET A 112 7.22 -1.62 18.93
C MET A 112 8.62 -2.20 19.17
N TYR A 113 9.34 -2.54 18.10
CA TYR A 113 10.71 -3.05 18.15
C TYR A 113 11.76 -1.94 17.99
N GLY A 114 11.50 -0.93 17.16
CA GLY A 114 12.40 0.21 16.89
C GLY A 114 12.55 1.18 18.07
N GLY A 115 11.57 1.23 18.98
CA GLY A 115 11.67 1.95 20.26
C GLY A 115 12.55 1.26 21.32
N ARG A 116 12.89 -0.02 21.13
CA ARG A 116 13.91 -0.70 21.93
C ARG A 116 15.24 -0.54 21.21
N THR A 117 15.92 0.57 21.50
CA THR A 117 17.38 0.60 21.39
C THR A 117 17.89 -0.70 21.97
N ILE A 118 18.59 -1.46 21.14
CA ILE A 118 19.16 -2.75 21.45
C ILE A 118 19.99 -2.58 22.73
N GLN A 119 19.39 -2.85 23.90
CA GLN A 119 20.14 -3.48 24.96
C GLN A 119 20.54 -4.80 24.34
N SER A 120 21.83 -4.84 23.98
CA SER A 120 22.55 -5.96 23.40
C SER A 120 21.91 -7.30 23.77
N ALA A 121 21.88 -8.24 22.82
CA ALA A 121 21.56 -9.65 23.00
C ALA A 121 22.40 -10.39 24.08
N ARG A 122 23.10 -9.67 24.97
CA ARG A 122 23.73 -10.16 26.20
C ARG A 122 22.75 -10.38 27.36
N SER A 123 21.49 -9.91 27.31
CA SER A 123 20.59 -9.99 28.48
C SER A 123 19.56 -11.12 28.46
N LYS A 124 19.46 -11.89 27.38
CA LYS A 124 18.62 -13.10 27.35
C LYS A 124 19.55 -14.28 27.17
N GLY A 125 19.64 -15.14 28.17
CA GLY A 125 20.57 -16.29 28.29
C GLY A 125 20.41 -17.35 27.20
N ILE A 126 20.55 -16.94 25.96
CA ILE A 126 20.74 -17.78 24.79
C ILE A 126 22.23 -18.14 24.79
N PRO A 127 22.59 -19.43 24.85
CA PRO A 127 23.99 -19.84 24.79
C PRO A 127 24.62 -19.33 23.50
N ASP A 128 25.82 -18.76 23.62
CA ASP A 128 26.59 -18.30 22.49
C ASP A 128 27.21 -19.51 21.79
N TYR A 129 26.64 -19.90 20.65
CA TYR A 129 27.14 -20.99 19.79
C TYR A 129 28.09 -20.46 18.71
N THR A 130 28.82 -19.38 18.98
CA THR A 130 29.93 -18.97 18.11
C THR A 130 31.05 -20.00 18.24
N CYS A 131 31.13 -20.87 17.22
CA CYS A 131 32.26 -21.77 17.05
C CYS A 131 33.48 -20.94 16.65
N ASN A 132 34.49 -20.86 17.51
CA ASN A 132 35.76 -20.25 17.15
C ASN A 132 36.58 -21.23 16.32
N GLU A 133 37.20 -20.76 15.23
CA GLU A 133 38.11 -21.55 14.41
C GLU A 133 39.32 -21.97 15.26
N GLY A 134 39.30 -23.22 15.76
CA GLY A 134 40.39 -23.79 16.54
C GLY A 134 40.01 -24.90 17.51
N GLU A 135 38.73 -25.05 17.86
CA GLU A 135 38.30 -26.15 18.74
C GLU A 135 38.03 -27.41 17.92
N SER A 136 38.95 -28.38 18.02
CA SER A 136 38.75 -29.75 17.55
C SER A 136 38.02 -30.56 18.63
N LEU A 137 37.14 -31.45 18.18
CA LEU A 137 36.32 -32.39 18.97
C LEU A 137 37.08 -33.17 20.06
#